data_AF-A0A183IHC9-F1
#
_entry.id   AF-A0A183IHC9-F1
#
_cell.length_a   1.000
_cell.length_b   1.000
_cell.length_c   1.000
_cell.angle_alpha   90.00
_cell.angle_beta   90.00
_cell.angle_gamma   90.00
#
_symmetry.space_group_name_H-M   'P 1'
#
loop_
_entity.id
_entity.type
_entity.pdbx_description
1 polymer ?
#
loop_
_entity_poly.entity_id
_entity_poly.type
_entity_poly.pdbx_seq_one_letter_code
_entity_poly.pdbx_strand_id
1 'polypeptide(L)'
;MEDDEENFPELFEQIINDYCGTNKLLDEVDGLELTDGRGFLSRVIRFKLKWAGGVQDAPDVPTSLVLKVPNTKLVEQLHSSITKSDGTAKDRRLETSRLWINKLHSTECTVYGLFGQRPPVPVPLCYKHDVGDSDSPGEYDSLVID
;
A
#
# COMPACT_ATOMS: atom_id res chain seq x y z
N MET A 1 -12.62 -11.20 -14.01
CA MET A 1 -12.47 -11.81 -12.67
C MET A 1 -12.87 -10.68 -11.77
N GLU A 2 -14.06 -10.79 -11.18
CA GLU A 2 -14.71 -9.74 -10.41
C GLU A 2 -13.72 -9.25 -9.34
N ASP A 3 -13.44 -7.96 -9.37
CA ASP A 3 -12.61 -7.30 -8.37
C ASP A 3 -13.34 -7.49 -7.03
N ASP A 4 -12.74 -8.24 -6.10
CA ASP A 4 -13.09 -8.13 -4.69
C ASP A 4 -12.86 -6.65 -4.34
N GLU A 5 -13.94 -5.85 -4.32
CA GLU A 5 -13.89 -4.48 -3.82
C GLU A 5 -13.48 -4.58 -2.35
N GLU A 6 -12.18 -4.49 -2.09
CA GLU A 6 -11.64 -4.30 -0.75
C GLU A 6 -12.45 -3.18 -0.11
N ASN A 7 -13.18 -3.50 0.96
CA ASN A 7 -13.96 -2.54 1.72
C ASN A 7 -12.98 -1.65 2.53
N PHE A 8 -12.31 -0.75 1.82
CA PHE A 8 -11.33 0.18 2.38
C PHE A 8 -11.84 0.95 3.59
N PRO A 9 -13.12 1.38 3.66
CA PRO A 9 -13.69 1.98 4.87
C PRO A 9 -13.51 1.13 6.13
N GLU A 10 -14.00 -0.12 6.13
CA GLU A 10 -13.91 -1.01 7.29
C GLU A 10 -12.46 -1.37 7.62
N LEU A 11 -11.64 -1.60 6.59
CA LEU A 11 -10.22 -1.92 6.75
C LEU A 11 -9.45 -0.76 7.40
N PHE A 12 -9.61 0.47 6.90
CA PHE A 12 -8.93 1.63 7.46
C PHE A 12 -9.42 1.98 8.85
N GLU A 13 -10.73 1.88 9.09
CA GLU A 13 -11.31 2.04 10.41
C GLU A 13 -10.63 1.09 11.41
N GLN A 14 -10.57 -0.21 11.09
CA GLN A 14 -9.94 -1.20 11.96
C GLN A 14 -8.46 -0.90 12.20
N ILE A 15 -7.68 -0.72 11.13
CA ILE A 15 -6.22 -0.50 11.21
C ILE A 15 -5.90 0.72 12.09
N ILE A 16 -6.62 1.82 11.89
CA ILE A 16 -6.36 3.07 12.60
C ILE A 16 -6.83 2.98 14.05
N ASN A 17 -7.99 2.37 14.30
CA ASN A 17 -8.49 2.15 15.66
C ASN A 17 -7.53 1.29 16.47
N ASP A 18 -7.02 0.20 15.88
CA ASP A 18 -6.04 -0.67 16.51
C ASP A 18 -4.71 0.07 16.80
N TYR A 19 -4.23 0.86 15.84
CA TYR A 19 -2.98 1.62 15.98
C TYR A 19 -3.09 2.74 17.01
N CYS A 20 -4.15 3.54 16.96
CA CYS A 20 -4.35 4.70 17.82
C CYS A 20 -4.97 4.34 19.18
N GLY A 21 -5.43 3.10 19.38
CA GLY A 21 -6.12 2.68 20.60
C GLY A 21 -7.46 3.39 20.80
N THR A 22 -8.21 3.60 19.71
CA THR A 22 -9.49 4.31 19.71
C THR A 22 -10.61 3.43 19.13
N ASN A 23 -11.84 3.94 19.14
CA ASN A 23 -13.01 3.26 18.58
C ASN A 23 -13.89 4.28 17.88
N LYS A 24 -13.35 4.85 16.79
CA LYS A 24 -14.05 5.84 15.96
C LYS A 24 -14.61 5.16 14.73
N LEU A 25 -15.75 5.67 14.28
CA LEU A 25 -16.38 5.24 13.05
C LEU A 25 -15.95 6.13 11.88
N LEU A 26 -15.70 5.51 10.74
CA LEU A 26 -15.31 6.19 9.51
C LEU A 26 -16.56 6.37 8.63
N ASP A 27 -16.95 7.63 8.40
CA ASP A 27 -18.15 7.97 7.62
C ASP A 27 -17.89 7.89 6.11
N GLU A 28 -16.71 8.32 5.67
CA GLU A 28 -16.40 8.51 4.25
C GLU A 28 -14.92 8.29 3.97
N VAL A 29 -14.66 7.64 2.83
CA VAL A 29 -13.33 7.41 2.26
C VAL A 29 -13.35 7.83 0.80
N ASP A 30 -12.49 8.78 0.43
CA ASP A 30 -12.33 9.24 -0.96
C ASP A 30 -10.90 8.97 -1.43
N GLY A 31 -10.75 8.12 -2.44
CA GLY A 31 -9.47 7.65 -2.95
C GLY A 31 -9.04 8.32 -4.25
N LEU A 32 -7.79 8.79 -4.31
CA LEU A 32 -7.16 9.35 -5.50
C LEU A 32 -5.86 8.60 -5.81
N GLU A 33 -5.82 7.91 -6.96
CA GLU A 33 -4.58 7.31 -7.45
C GLU A 33 -3.61 8.42 -7.87
N LEU A 34 -2.49 8.55 -7.15
CA LEU A 34 -1.46 9.55 -7.40
C LEU A 34 -0.52 9.15 -8.53
N THR A 35 -0.46 7.86 -8.85
CA THR A 35 0.56 7.32 -9.73
C THR A 35 0.32 7.56 -11.20
N ASP A 36 -0.90 7.87 -11.67
CA ASP A 36 -1.23 8.28 -13.07
C ASP A 36 -0.31 7.65 -14.15
N GLY A 37 -0.12 6.33 -14.11
CA GLY A 37 0.74 5.58 -15.04
C GLY A 37 2.27 5.76 -14.90
N ARG A 38 2.75 6.60 -13.97
CA ARG A 38 4.17 6.90 -13.69
C ARG A 38 4.76 6.16 -12.49
N GLY A 39 3.94 5.46 -11.71
CA GLY A 39 4.36 4.60 -10.60
C GLY A 39 4.95 3.27 -11.08
N PHE A 40 6.21 3.27 -11.52
CA PHE A 40 6.84 2.06 -12.07
C PHE A 40 6.97 0.92 -11.06
N LEU A 41 7.23 1.24 -9.79
CA LEU A 41 7.51 0.25 -8.74
C LEU A 41 6.30 -0.02 -7.84
N SER A 42 5.39 0.95 -7.71
CA SER A 42 4.24 0.85 -6.82
C SER A 42 3.09 1.70 -7.36
N ARG A 43 1.86 1.27 -7.10
CA ARG A 43 0.69 2.13 -7.15
C ARG A 43 0.59 2.85 -5.81
N VAL A 44 0.31 4.14 -5.86
CA VAL A 44 0.17 4.98 -4.67
C VAL A 44 -1.20 5.62 -4.73
N ILE A 45 -2.04 5.32 -3.75
CA ILE A 45 -3.40 5.84 -3.64
C ILE A 45 -3.45 6.67 -2.38
N ARG A 46 -3.86 7.93 -2.50
CA ARG A 46 -4.13 8.78 -1.36
C ARG A 46 -5.61 8.75 -1.04
N PHE A 47 -5.94 8.43 0.19
CA PHE A 47 -7.30 8.49 0.72
C PHE A 47 -7.48 9.74 1.57
N LYS A 48 -8.64 10.38 1.45
CA LYS A 48 -9.14 11.34 2.42
C LYS A 48 -10.16 10.64 3.30
N LEU A 49 -10.04 10.85 4.61
CA LEU A 49 -10.84 10.20 5.62
C LEU A 49 -11.75 11.22 6.30
N LYS A 50 -12.99 10.82 6.54
CA LYS A 50 -13.95 11.60 7.33
C LYS A 50 -14.50 10.74 8.45
N TRP A 51 -14.21 11.14 9.68
CA TRP A 51 -14.62 10.42 10.88
C TRP A 51 -15.94 10.94 11.44
N ALA A 52 -16.75 10.03 11.97
CA ALA A 52 -17.96 10.35 12.69
C ALA A 52 -17.67 11.26 13.90
N GLY A 53 -18.45 12.33 14.05
CA GLY A 53 -18.23 13.35 15.10
C GLY A 53 -17.11 14.35 14.79
N GLY A 54 -16.33 14.14 13.73
CA GLY A 54 -15.24 15.01 13.33
C GLY A 54 -13.97 14.85 14.17
N VAL A 55 -12.87 15.42 13.67
CA VAL A 55 -11.51 15.27 14.24
C VAL A 55 -11.37 15.94 15.61
N GLN A 56 -12.27 16.87 15.97
CA GLN A 56 -12.22 17.57 17.26
C GLN A 56 -12.42 16.62 18.46
N ASP A 57 -13.10 15.49 18.26
CA ASP A 57 -13.36 14.50 19.30
C ASP A 57 -12.28 13.41 19.40
N ALA A 58 -11.24 13.45 18.56
CA ALA A 58 -10.04 12.61 18.62
C ALA A 58 -8.93 13.23 17.75
N PRO A 59 -8.04 14.09 18.29
CA PRO A 59 -7.00 14.75 17.50
C PRO A 59 -5.95 13.77 16.94
N ASP A 60 -5.96 12.52 17.39
CA ASP A 60 -4.94 11.52 17.09
C ASP A 60 -5.31 10.60 15.90
N VAL A 61 -6.48 10.78 15.27
CA VAL A 61 -6.84 10.04 14.04
C VAL A 61 -6.47 10.83 12.78
N PRO A 62 -5.92 10.19 11.74
CA PRO A 62 -5.47 10.88 10.54
C PRO A 62 -6.64 11.31 9.66
N THR A 63 -6.46 12.41 8.94
CA THR A 63 -7.46 12.91 7.95
C THR A 63 -7.14 12.47 6.52
N SER A 64 -5.95 11.91 6.32
CA SER A 64 -5.54 11.29 5.08
C SER A 64 -4.82 9.98 5.35
N LEU A 65 -4.76 9.13 4.34
CA LEU A 65 -3.86 8.00 4.30
C LEU A 65 -3.26 7.89 2.91
N VAL A 66 -2.13 7.22 2.83
CA VAL A 66 -1.50 6.77 1.60
C VAL A 66 -1.36 5.26 1.68
N LEU A 67 -2.03 4.59 0.75
CA LEU A 67 -1.84 3.18 0.48
C LEU A 67 -0.82 3.04 -0.64
N LYS A 68 0.28 2.33 -0.36
CA LYS A 68 1.28 1.96 -1.36
C LYS A 68 1.25 0.46 -1.55
N VAL A 69 1.08 0.02 -2.79
CA VAL A 69 1.08 -1.40 -3.17
C VAL A 69 2.09 -1.64 -4.31
N PRO A 70 2.83 -2.75 -4.31
CA PRO A 70 3.72 -3.13 -5.40
C PRO A 70 3.01 -3.14 -6.76
N ASN A 71 3.67 -2.62 -7.80
CA ASN A 71 3.11 -2.59 -9.16
C ASN A 71 3.77 -3.65 -10.06
N THR A 72 3.51 -4.92 -9.76
CA THR A 72 4.02 -6.05 -10.55
C THR A 72 3.36 -6.16 -11.93
N LYS A 73 2.08 -5.75 -12.04
CA LYS A 73 1.29 -5.78 -13.29
C LYS A 73 1.84 -4.84 -14.36
N LEU A 74 2.32 -3.64 -14.00
CA LEU A 74 2.88 -2.72 -14.99
C LEU A 74 4.19 -3.25 -15.58
N VAL A 75 5.01 -3.96 -14.79
CA VAL A 75 6.20 -4.63 -15.31
C VAL A 75 5.84 -5.69 -16.34
N GLU A 76 4.78 -6.46 -16.10
CA GLU A 76 4.25 -7.45 -17.05
C GLU A 76 3.76 -6.80 -18.35
N GLN A 77 3.03 -5.69 -18.23
CA GLN A 77 2.54 -4.92 -19.38
C GLN A 77 3.68 -4.28 -20.18
N LEU A 78 4.69 -3.71 -19.52
CA LEU A 78 5.85 -3.12 -20.17
C LEU A 78 6.69 -4.19 -20.88
N HIS A 79 6.92 -5.34 -20.23
CA HIS A 79 7.65 -6.45 -20.83
C HIS A 79 6.92 -7.05 -22.04
N SER A 80 5.60 -7.22 -21.95
CA SER A 80 4.79 -7.73 -23.08
C SER A 80 4.74 -6.75 -24.26
N SER A 81 4.84 -5.45 -24.01
CA SER A 81 4.84 -4.41 -25.05
C SER A 81 6.18 -4.24 -25.77
N ILE A 82 7.31 -4.42 -25.06
CA ILE A 82 8.66 -4.18 -25.59
C ILE A 82 9.21 -5.38 -26.39
N THR A 83 8.77 -6.60 -26.10
CA THR A 83 9.41 -7.81 -26.65
C THR A 83 8.41 -8.76 -27.34
N LYS A 84 8.48 -8.82 -28.69
CA LYS A 84 7.76 -9.80 -29.52
C LYS A 84 8.54 -11.11 -29.78
N SER A 85 9.65 -11.39 -29.09
CA SER A 85 10.56 -12.50 -29.44
C SER A 85 11.15 -13.26 -28.24
N ASP A 86 11.17 -14.60 -28.35
CA ASP A 86 11.79 -15.67 -27.54
C ASP A 86 11.40 -15.88 -26.06
N GLY A 87 10.85 -17.07 -25.78
CA GLY A 87 10.04 -17.38 -24.59
C GLY A 87 10.73 -17.91 -23.32
N THR A 88 11.99 -18.34 -23.33
CA THR A 88 12.64 -18.94 -22.13
C THR A 88 13.50 -17.96 -21.32
N ALA A 89 14.17 -17.00 -21.97
CA ALA A 89 14.84 -15.90 -21.27
C ALA A 89 13.84 -14.84 -20.73
N LYS A 90 12.61 -14.87 -21.25
CA LYS A 90 11.45 -14.02 -20.93
C LYS A 90 10.98 -14.16 -19.48
N ASP A 91 10.74 -15.39 -19.05
CA ASP A 91 10.11 -15.65 -17.74
C ASP A 91 11.08 -15.36 -16.59
N ARG A 92 12.37 -15.66 -16.78
CA ARG A 92 13.39 -15.40 -15.75
C ARG A 92 13.60 -13.91 -15.48
N ARG A 93 13.56 -13.04 -16.50
CA ARG A 93 13.73 -11.58 -16.33
C ARG A 93 12.51 -10.96 -15.67
N LEU A 94 11.32 -11.33 -16.12
CA LEU A 94 10.06 -10.88 -15.51
C LEU A 94 10.00 -11.26 -14.03
N GLU A 95 10.34 -12.51 -13.71
CA GLU A 95 10.37 -13.00 -12.34
C GLU A 95 11.41 -12.27 -11.48
N THR A 96 12.60 -12.01 -12.03
CA THR A 96 13.63 -11.21 -11.33
C THR A 96 13.15 -9.80 -11.03
N SER A 97 12.44 -9.15 -11.97
CA SER A 97 11.89 -7.81 -11.77
C SER A 97 10.77 -7.78 -10.73
N ARG A 98 9.87 -8.78 -10.73
CA ARG A 98 8.83 -8.92 -9.69
C ARG A 98 9.45 -9.10 -8.30
N LEU A 99 10.40 -10.04 -8.17
CA LEU A 99 11.12 -10.28 -6.92
C LEU A 99 11.83 -9.03 -6.42
N TRP A 100 12.43 -8.25 -7.32
CA TRP A 100 13.12 -7.02 -6.96
C TRP A 100 12.16 -5.92 -6.49
N ILE A 101 11.02 -5.75 -7.16
CA ILE A 101 9.97 -4.79 -6.75
C ILE A 101 9.44 -5.14 -5.36
N ASN A 102 9.08 -6.40 -5.15
CA ASN A 102 8.59 -6.85 -3.85
C ASN A 102 9.65 -6.64 -2.78
N LYS A 103 10.90 -7.05 -3.01
CA LYS A 103 12.00 -6.83 -2.06
C LYS A 103 12.20 -5.37 -1.68
N LEU A 104 12.13 -4.45 -2.65
CA LEU A 104 12.23 -3.01 -2.36
C LEU A 104 11.06 -2.53 -1.51
N HIS A 105 9.84 -2.95 -1.82
CA HIS A 105 8.66 -2.59 -1.07
C HIS A 105 8.70 -3.17 0.36
N SER A 106 9.05 -4.44 0.56
CA SER A 106 9.19 -5.02 1.90
C SER A 106 10.31 -4.35 2.71
N THR A 107 11.40 -3.91 2.05
CA THR A 107 12.45 -3.12 2.71
C THR A 107 11.90 -1.78 3.18
N GLU A 108 11.11 -1.11 2.36
CA GLU A 108 10.44 0.15 2.72
C GLU A 108 9.48 -0.04 3.90
N CYS A 109 8.63 -1.06 3.87
CA CYS A 109 7.75 -1.44 4.99
C CYS A 109 8.55 -1.65 6.29
N THR A 110 9.65 -2.39 6.20
CA THR A 110 10.54 -2.65 7.34
C THR A 110 11.09 -1.34 7.90
N VAL A 111 11.59 -0.44 7.04
CA VAL A 111 12.16 0.85 7.46
C VAL A 111 11.11 1.71 8.17
N TYR A 112 9.90 1.79 7.62
CA TYR A 112 8.80 2.54 8.24
C TYR A 112 8.37 1.94 9.60
N GLY A 113 8.36 0.61 9.72
CA GLY A 113 8.08 -0.08 10.99
C GLY A 113 9.07 0.25 12.11
N LEU A 114 10.32 0.63 11.79
CA LEU A 114 11.34 0.96 12.81
C LEU A 114 11.07 2.28 13.55
N PHE A 115 10.28 3.17 12.97
CA PHE A 115 10.07 4.51 13.51
C PHE A 115 9.02 4.56 14.63
N GLY A 116 8.13 3.57 14.71
CA GLY A 116 7.05 3.50 15.69
C GLY A 116 6.07 4.69 15.60
N GLN A 117 5.31 4.93 16.67
CA GLN A 117 4.26 5.96 16.71
C GLN A 117 4.76 7.39 16.92
N ARG A 118 6.03 7.55 17.31
CA ARG A 118 6.63 8.85 17.65
C ARG A 118 8.03 8.94 17.05
N PRO A 119 8.12 9.04 15.71
CA PRO A 119 9.40 9.11 15.04
C PRO A 119 10.22 10.32 15.54
N PRO A 120 11.55 10.17 15.69
CA PRO A 120 12.43 11.28 16.09
C PRO A 120 12.69 12.29 14.97
N VAL A 121 12.16 12.03 13.76
CA VAL A 121 12.31 12.84 12.55
C VAL A 121 10.96 12.92 11.83
N PRO A 122 10.69 13.94 11.00
CA PRO A 122 9.41 14.08 10.31
C PRO A 122 9.30 13.05 9.16
N VAL A 123 8.87 11.84 9.50
CA VAL A 123 8.55 10.77 8.55
C VAL A 123 7.08 10.38 8.71
N PRO A 124 6.44 9.89 7.63
CA PRO A 124 5.09 9.36 7.71
C PRO A 124 4.93 8.28 8.79
N LEU A 125 3.78 8.28 9.46
CA LEU A 125 3.43 7.23 10.42
C LEU A 125 2.95 5.98 9.68
N CYS A 126 3.48 4.82 10.03
CA CYS A 126 3.05 3.55 9.47
C CYS A 126 2.00 2.90 10.37
N TYR A 127 0.78 2.83 9.88
CA TYR A 127 -0.36 2.22 10.59
C TYR A 127 -0.40 0.71 10.44
N LYS A 128 -0.08 0.23 9.23
CA LYS A 128 0.02 -1.19 8.93
C LYS A 128 1.04 -1.40 7.81
N HIS A 129 1.78 -2.49 7.94
CA HIS A 129 2.53 -3.06 6.84
C HIS A 129 2.31 -4.56 6.81
N ASP A 130 2.02 -5.12 5.64
CA ASP A 130 2.03 -6.56 5.44
C ASP A 130 3.39 -6.93 4.85
N VAL A 131 4.08 -7.89 5.46
CA VAL A 131 5.24 -8.55 4.88
C VAL A 131 4.77 -9.95 4.54
N GLY A 132 4.49 -10.20 3.27
CA GLY A 132 4.07 -11.49 2.78
C GLY A 132 5.13 -12.54 3.12
N ASP A 133 4.67 -13.72 3.54
CA ASP A 133 5.54 -14.88 3.58
C ASP A 133 5.99 -15.16 2.14
N SER A 134 7.29 -15.41 1.94
CA SER A 134 7.87 -15.65 0.63
C SER A 134 7.30 -16.87 -0.12
N ASP A 135 6.39 -17.61 0.51
CA ASP A 135 5.84 -18.88 0.04
C ASP A 135 4.36 -18.83 -0.37
N SER A 136 3.64 -17.71 -0.20
CA SER A 136 2.23 -17.54 -0.60
C SER A 136 2.07 -16.69 -1.87
N PRO A 137 1.89 -17.30 -3.05
CA PRO A 137 1.64 -16.55 -4.28
C PRO A 137 0.22 -15.94 -4.26
N GLY A 138 0.10 -14.65 -3.92
CA GLY A 138 -1.15 -13.91 -4.06
C GLY A 138 -1.40 -12.81 -3.03
N GLU A 139 -0.72 -12.83 -1.89
CA GLU A 139 -0.75 -11.72 -0.93
C GLU A 139 0.28 -10.67 -1.34
N TYR A 140 -0.21 -9.46 -1.60
CA TYR A 140 0.66 -8.32 -1.90
C TYR A 140 0.86 -7.53 -0.61
N ASP A 141 2.13 -7.34 -0.26
CA ASP A 141 2.54 -6.41 0.78
C ASP A 141 1.87 -5.04 0.55
N SER A 142 1.21 -4.55 1.58
CA SER A 142 0.56 -3.23 1.56
C SER A 142 1.21 -2.36 2.63
N LEU A 143 1.39 -1.09 2.31
CA LEU A 143 1.91 -0.09 3.25
C LEU A 143 0.88 1.03 3.40
N VAL A 144 0.38 1.22 4.62
CA VAL A 144 -0.57 2.27 4.97
C VAL A 144 0.11 3.31 5.85
N ILE A 145 0.28 4.52 5.31
CA ILE A 145 1.00 5.62 5.97
C ILE A 145 0.23 6.96 5.95
N ASP A 146 0.49 7.88 6.88
CA ASP A 146 0.06 9.31 6.84
C ASP A 146 1.26 10.25 6.96
#